data_AF-A0A1Q3JXT1-F1
#
_entry.id   AF-A0A1Q3JXT1-F1
#
_cell.length_a   1.000
_cell.length_b   1.000
_cell.length_c   1.000
_cell.angle_alpha   90.00
_cell.angle_beta   90.00
_cell.angle_gamma   90.00
#
_symmetry.space_group_name_H-M   'P 1'
#
loop_
_entity.id
_entity.type
_entity.pdbx_description
1 polymer ?
#
loop_
_entity_poly.entity_id
_entity_poly.type
_entity_poly.pdbx_seq_one_letter_code
_entity_poly.pdbx_strand_id
1 'polypeptide(L)'
;MALMQWGALVAFALLVMSASLYGLTASGHFPSEHRAEALKSPAGAAILWGTMAVALATAIVGLVLAWLMLPWTWAVIVGGGVLLMAPLILQLFPDSFVDGRAGLLVFAGLGAALSLAVLLFR
;
A
#
# COMPACT_ATOMS: atom_id res chain seq x y z
N MET A 1 4.32 20.35 -18.56
CA MET A 1 4.79 18.94 -18.67
C MET A 1 5.57 18.50 -17.42
N ALA A 2 6.63 19.22 -17.00
CA ALA A 2 7.42 18.80 -15.82
C ALA A 2 6.60 18.68 -14.51
N LEU A 3 5.75 19.67 -14.18
CA LEU A 3 4.98 19.66 -12.93
C LEU A 3 4.02 18.46 -12.80
N MET A 4 3.33 18.10 -13.89
CA MET A 4 2.47 16.90 -13.93
C MET A 4 3.26 15.61 -13.75
N GLN A 5 4.45 15.50 -14.35
CA GLN A 5 5.31 14.32 -14.19
C GLN A 5 5.83 14.18 -12.76
N TRP A 6 6.21 15.29 -12.11
CA TRP A 6 6.58 15.27 -10.69
C TRP A 6 5.42 14.87 -9.79
N GLY A 7 4.21 15.40 -10.05
CA GLY A 7 2.99 14.99 -9.34
C GLY A 7 2.70 13.50 -9.49
N ALA A 8 2.78 12.97 -10.71
CA ALA A 8 2.59 11.55 -10.99
C ALA A 8 3.66 10.68 -10.31
N LEU A 9 4.91 11.14 -10.24
CA LEU A 9 6.00 10.42 -9.59
C LEU A 9 5.78 10.32 -8.08
N VAL A 10 5.37 11.42 -7.44
CA VAL A 10 5.03 11.45 -6.01
C VAL A 10 3.82 10.56 -5.72
N ALA A 11 2.76 10.68 -6.53
CA ALA A 11 1.57 9.84 -6.38
C ALA A 11 1.91 8.34 -6.54
N PHE A 12 2.72 7.99 -7.55
CA PHE A 12 3.23 6.63 -7.73
C PHE A 12 4.03 6.14 -6.52
N ALA A 13 4.96 6.95 -6.02
CA ALA A 13 5.75 6.63 -4.83
C ALA A 13 4.86 6.35 -3.61
N LEU A 14 3.85 7.19 -3.37
CA LEU A 14 2.94 7.02 -2.24
C LEU A 14 2.05 5.77 -2.39
N LEU A 15 1.55 5.49 -3.60
CA LEU A 15 0.77 4.28 -3.88
C LEU A 15 1.59 3.00 -3.63
N VAL A 16 2.84 2.98 -4.12
CA VAL A 16 3.75 1.86 -3.87
C VAL A 16 4.04 1.74 -2.37
N MET A 17 4.34 2.84 -1.68
CA MET A 17 4.59 2.83 -0.23
C MET A 17 3.41 2.25 0.55
N SER A 18 2.19 2.74 0.28
CA SER A 18 0.98 2.24 0.95
C SER A 18 0.75 0.75 0.69
N ALA A 19 0.91 0.29 -0.55
CA ALA A 19 0.78 -1.12 -0.90
C ALA A 19 1.87 -1.98 -0.23
N SER A 20 3.10 -1.50 -0.17
CA SER A 20 4.22 -2.20 0.49
C SER A 20 4.05 -2.29 2.00
N LEU A 21 3.69 -1.19 2.67
CA LEU A 21 3.40 -1.17 4.10
C LEU A 21 2.23 -2.09 4.44
N TYR A 22 1.17 -2.07 3.62
CA TYR A 22 0.07 -3.02 3.76
C TYR A 22 0.56 -4.46 3.58
N GLY A 23 1.33 -4.76 2.54
CA GLY A 23 1.83 -6.12 2.27
C GLY A 23 2.67 -6.68 3.41
N LEU A 24 3.56 -5.86 3.98
CA LEU A 24 4.37 -6.24 5.15
C LEU A 24 3.48 -6.50 6.38
N THR A 25 2.54 -5.60 6.67
CA THR A 25 1.57 -5.73 7.76
C THR A 25 0.73 -7.02 7.60
N ALA A 26 0.18 -7.24 6.41
CA ALA A 26 -0.64 -8.40 6.10
C ALA A 26 0.16 -9.71 6.15
N SER A 27 1.45 -9.68 5.82
CA SER A 27 2.31 -10.88 5.83
C SER A 27 2.46 -11.50 7.21
N GLY A 28 2.41 -10.69 8.28
CA GLY A 28 2.45 -11.14 9.68
C GLY A 28 1.22 -11.96 10.10
N HIS A 29 0.20 -12.06 9.25
CA HIS A 29 -1.04 -12.82 9.52
C HIS A 29 -1.12 -14.15 8.77
N PHE A 30 0.00 -14.61 8.20
CA PHE A 30 0.10 -15.90 7.55
C PHE A 30 1.23 -16.76 8.16
N PRO A 31 1.04 -18.08 8.30
CA PRO A 31 -0.16 -18.85 7.95
C PRO A 31 -1.31 -18.64 8.96
N SER A 32 -2.52 -19.10 8.63
CA SER A 32 -3.76 -18.69 9.32
C SER A 32 -3.81 -19.04 10.82
N GLU A 33 -3.02 -20.02 11.23
CA GLU A 33 -2.86 -20.50 12.61
C GLU A 33 -2.21 -19.42 13.51
N HIS A 34 -1.33 -18.59 12.94
CA HIS A 34 -0.58 -17.54 13.62
C HIS A 34 -1.23 -16.15 13.53
N ARG A 35 -2.47 -16.06 13.02
CA ARG A 35 -3.20 -14.79 12.97
C ARG A 35 -3.36 -14.18 14.36
N ALA A 36 -3.27 -12.86 14.44
CA ALA A 36 -3.67 -12.12 15.63
C ALA A 36 -5.11 -12.49 16.03
N GLU A 37 -5.41 -12.56 17.33
CA GLU A 37 -6.74 -12.94 17.81
C GLU A 37 -7.85 -12.06 17.23
N ALA A 38 -7.56 -10.77 17.06
CA ALA A 38 -8.46 -9.81 16.44
C ALA A 38 -8.86 -10.19 15.00
N LEU A 39 -8.09 -11.02 14.29
CA LEU A 39 -8.34 -11.42 12.90
C LEU A 39 -8.87 -12.85 12.75
N LYS A 40 -9.02 -13.60 13.85
CA LYS A 40 -9.55 -14.98 13.84
C LYS A 40 -11.08 -15.05 13.70
N SER A 41 -11.78 -13.94 13.96
CA SER A 41 -13.23 -13.87 13.79
C SER A 41 -13.64 -13.70 12.31
N PRO A 42 -14.89 -14.01 11.92
CA PRO A 42 -15.38 -13.76 10.56
C PRO A 42 -15.24 -12.30 10.13
N ALA A 43 -15.49 -11.35 11.03
CA ALA A 43 -15.27 -9.93 10.78
C ALA A 43 -13.79 -9.60 10.55
N GLY A 44 -12.90 -10.23 11.32
CA GLY A 44 -11.46 -10.12 11.14
C GLY A 44 -10.98 -10.65 9.78
N ALA A 45 -11.50 -11.81 9.36
CA ALA A 45 -11.24 -12.36 8.04
C ALA A 45 -11.74 -11.43 6.91
N ALA A 46 -12.94 -10.85 7.06
CA ALA A 46 -13.48 -9.89 6.11
C ALA A 46 -12.61 -8.63 6.01
N ILE A 47 -12.09 -8.12 7.14
CA ILE A 47 -11.15 -6.98 7.14
C ILE A 47 -9.88 -7.36 6.38
N LEU A 48 -9.24 -8.48 6.70
CA LEU A 48 -7.99 -8.91 6.05
C LEU A 48 -8.16 -9.07 4.54
N TRP A 49 -9.15 -9.82 4.10
CA TRP A 49 -9.35 -10.07 2.67
C TRP A 49 -9.88 -8.86 1.91
N GLY A 50 -10.76 -8.07 2.53
CA GLY A 50 -11.28 -6.83 1.94
C GLY A 50 -10.17 -5.80 1.75
N THR A 51 -9.35 -5.57 2.78
CA THR A 51 -8.21 -4.67 2.69
C THR A 51 -7.12 -5.18 1.75
N MET A 52 -6.96 -6.50 1.61
CA MET A 52 -6.05 -7.12 0.61
C MET A 52 -6.48 -6.79 -0.81
N ALA A 53 -7.78 -6.91 -1.11
CA ALA A 53 -8.32 -6.55 -2.42
C ALA A 53 -8.09 -5.05 -2.73
N VAL A 54 -8.28 -4.18 -1.72
CA VAL A 54 -8.02 -2.74 -1.85
C VAL A 54 -6.54 -2.45 -2.09
N ALA A 55 -5.63 -3.11 -1.37
CA ALA A 55 -4.20 -2.95 -1.57
C ALA A 55 -3.75 -3.45 -2.95
N LEU A 56 -4.32 -4.55 -3.44
CA LEU A 56 -4.08 -5.04 -4.80
C LEU A 56 -4.55 -4.03 -5.85
N ALA A 57 -5.77 -3.47 -5.68
CA ALA A 57 -6.26 -2.41 -6.55
C ALA A 57 -5.36 -1.17 -6.52
N THR A 58 -4.88 -0.78 -5.34
CA THR A 58 -3.93 0.34 -5.15
C THR A 58 -2.64 0.09 -5.93
N ALA A 59 -2.08 -1.12 -5.86
CA ALA A 59 -0.89 -1.48 -6.62
C ALA A 59 -1.14 -1.41 -8.14
N ILE A 60 -2.29 -1.89 -8.61
CA ILE A 60 -2.67 -1.82 -10.03
C ILE A 60 -2.77 -0.37 -10.50
N VAL A 61 -3.41 0.53 -9.71
CA VAL A 61 -3.48 1.96 -10.04
C VAL A 61 -2.08 2.56 -10.14
N GLY A 62 -1.17 2.23 -9.21
CA GLY A 62 0.23 2.66 -9.27
C GLY A 62 0.94 2.20 -10.55
N LEU A 63 0.78 0.93 -10.92
CA LEU A 63 1.37 0.37 -12.15
C LEU A 63 0.83 1.04 -13.42
N VAL A 64 -0.49 1.25 -13.49
CA VAL A 64 -1.14 1.93 -14.62
C VAL A 64 -0.71 3.39 -14.71
N LEU A 65 -0.56 4.08 -13.58
CA LEU A 65 -0.04 5.45 -13.53
C LEU A 65 1.40 5.51 -14.07
N ALA A 66 2.27 4.63 -13.58
CA ALA A 66 3.65 4.56 -14.02
C ALA A 66 3.77 4.27 -15.52
N TRP A 67 3.01 3.29 -16.02
CA TRP A 67 3.01 2.89 -17.42
C TRP A 67 2.63 4.04 -18.38
N LEU A 68 1.69 4.88 -17.96
CA LEU A 68 1.10 5.89 -18.83
C LEU A 68 1.74 7.28 -18.69
N MET A 69 2.40 7.59 -17.57
CA MET A 69 2.82 8.96 -17.26
C MET A 69 4.30 9.11 -16.92
N LEU A 70 5.02 8.02 -16.60
CA LEU A 70 6.38 8.10 -16.09
C LEU A 70 7.40 7.52 -17.08
N PRO A 71 8.60 8.12 -17.19
CA PRO A 71 9.74 7.45 -17.78
C PRO A 71 10.05 6.16 -17.00
N TRP A 72 10.31 5.07 -17.73
CA TRP A 72 10.54 3.74 -17.14
C TRP A 72 11.66 3.74 -16.09
N THR A 73 12.75 4.46 -16.36
CA THR A 73 13.89 4.58 -15.45
C THR A 73 13.49 5.16 -14.10
N TRP A 74 12.62 6.16 -14.08
CA TRP A 74 12.16 6.80 -12.85
C TRP A 74 11.21 5.90 -12.08
N ALA A 75 10.30 5.21 -12.78
CA ALA A 75 9.39 4.25 -12.16
C ALA A 75 10.16 3.11 -11.46
N VAL A 76 11.20 2.58 -12.10
CA VAL A 76 12.04 1.52 -11.51
C VAL A 76 12.81 2.03 -10.29
N ILE A 77 13.48 3.17 -10.41
CA ILE A 77 14.32 3.72 -9.32
C ILE A 77 13.46 4.11 -8.12
N VAL A 78 12.39 4.89 -8.35
CA VAL A 78 11.53 5.37 -7.26
C VAL A 78 10.69 4.24 -6.69
N GLY A 79 10.10 3.39 -7.54
CA GLY A 79 9.31 2.25 -7.10
C GLY A 79 10.13 1.28 -6.27
N GLY A 80 11.32 0.90 -6.75
CA GLY A 80 12.25 0.04 -6.02
C GLY A 80 12.76 0.69 -4.73
N GLY A 81 13.14 1.96 -4.77
CA GLY A 81 13.61 2.68 -3.59
C GLY A 81 12.55 2.74 -2.47
N VAL A 82 11.32 3.09 -2.83
CA VAL A 82 10.18 3.14 -1.90
C VAL A 82 9.86 1.75 -1.34
N LEU A 83 9.83 0.72 -2.19
CA LEU A 83 9.60 -0.66 -1.78
C LEU A 83 10.63 -1.12 -0.73
N LEU A 84 11.91 -0.78 -0.93
CA LEU A 84 13.00 -1.10 0.01
C LEU A 84 12.96 -0.25 1.29
N MET A 85 12.41 0.96 1.21
CA MET A 85 12.21 1.84 2.38
C MET A 85 11.03 1.43 3.25
N ALA A 86 10.03 0.74 2.69
CA ALA A 86 8.84 0.31 3.42
C ALA A 86 9.11 -0.41 4.77
N PRO A 87 10.01 -1.41 4.87
CA PRO A 87 10.30 -2.05 6.16
C PRO A 87 10.89 -1.08 7.19
N LEU A 88 11.73 -0.12 6.78
CA LEU A 88 12.30 0.88 7.70
C LEU A 88 11.24 1.84 8.22
N ILE A 89 10.27 2.21 7.37
CA ILE A 89 9.14 3.05 7.79
C ILE A 89 8.20 2.26 8.71
N LEU A 90 7.97 0.98 8.43
CA LEU A 90 7.08 0.15 9.25
C LEU A 90 7.59 0.01 10.70
N GLN A 91 8.91 -0.02 10.90
CA GLN A 91 9.55 -0.07 12.23
C GLN A 91 9.26 1.17 13.10
N LEU A 92 8.80 2.28 12.52
CA LEU A 92 8.42 3.47 13.28
C LEU A 92 7.08 3.32 13.99
N PHE A 93 6.30 2.30 13.64
CA PHE A 93 5.00 2.03 14.23
C PHE A 93 5.10 0.96 15.33
N PRO A 94 4.27 1.05 16.39
CA PRO A 94 4.25 0.04 17.44
C PRO A 94 3.70 -1.29 16.93
N ASP A 95 4.20 -2.41 17.46
CA ASP A 95 3.76 -3.77 17.10
C ASP A 95 2.25 -3.95 17.24
N SER A 96 1.64 -3.36 18.28
CA SER A 96 0.18 -3.40 18.48
C SER A 96 -0.62 -2.78 17.33
N PHE A 97 -0.03 -1.84 16.59
CA PHE A 97 -0.63 -1.25 15.40
C PHE A 97 -0.42 -2.13 14.16
N VAL A 98 0.82 -2.60 13.95
CA VAL A 98 1.21 -3.42 12.79
C VAL A 98 0.51 -4.78 12.83
N ASP A 99 0.48 -5.44 13.98
CA ASP A 99 -0.17 -6.76 14.14
C ASP A 99 -1.68 -6.66 14.34
N GLY A 100 -2.22 -5.45 14.43
CA GLY A 100 -3.62 -5.17 14.66
C GLY A 100 -4.43 -4.98 13.36
N ARG A 101 -5.75 -4.89 13.52
CA ARG A 101 -6.67 -4.46 12.43
C ARG A 101 -6.35 -3.05 11.94
N ALA A 102 -5.77 -2.21 12.80
CA ALA A 102 -5.51 -0.80 12.53
C ALA A 102 -4.50 -0.62 11.38
N GLY A 103 -3.38 -1.34 11.39
CA GLY A 103 -2.41 -1.28 10.30
C GLY A 103 -3.02 -1.62 8.94
N LEU A 104 -3.80 -2.72 8.88
CA LEU A 104 -4.49 -3.14 7.65
C LEU A 104 -5.45 -2.06 7.14
N LEU A 105 -6.29 -1.52 8.02
CA LEU A 105 -7.29 -0.51 7.65
C LEU A 105 -6.65 0.82 7.25
N VAL A 106 -5.63 1.27 7.97
CA VAL A 106 -4.97 2.55 7.71
C VAL A 106 -4.18 2.49 6.40
N PHE A 107 -3.34 1.48 6.18
CA PHE A 107 -2.54 1.41 4.96
C PHE A 107 -3.40 1.16 3.72
N ALA A 108 -4.41 0.28 3.81
CA ALA A 108 -5.36 0.10 2.71
C ALA A 108 -6.22 1.36 2.48
N GLY A 109 -6.65 2.03 3.56
CA GLY A 109 -7.43 3.26 3.48
C GLY A 109 -6.66 4.43 2.85
N LEU A 110 -5.39 4.61 3.22
CA LEU A 110 -4.49 5.57 2.59
C LEU A 110 -4.28 5.24 1.10
N GLY A 111 -4.00 3.97 0.78
CA GLY A 111 -3.89 3.51 -0.60
C GLY A 111 -5.15 3.77 -1.44
N ALA A 112 -6.33 3.52 -0.86
CA ALA A 112 -7.62 3.80 -1.51
C ALA A 112 -7.84 5.30 -1.74
N ALA A 113 -7.58 6.14 -0.73
CA ALA A 113 -7.73 7.58 -0.84
C ALA A 113 -6.79 8.17 -1.90
N LEU A 114 -5.53 7.71 -1.94
CA LEU A 114 -4.55 8.09 -2.95
C LEU A 114 -4.98 7.62 -4.35
N SER A 115 -5.48 6.39 -4.46
CA SER A 115 -5.97 5.83 -5.72
C SER A 115 -7.13 6.64 -6.27
N LEU A 116 -8.10 7.00 -5.41
CA LEU A 116 -9.23 7.84 -5.80
C LEU A 116 -8.75 9.24 -6.23
N ALA A 117 -7.81 9.85 -5.51
CA ALA A 117 -7.25 11.13 -5.90
C ALA A 117 -6.58 11.05 -7.28
N VAL A 118 -5.78 10.01 -7.54
CA VAL A 118 -5.15 9.80 -8.85
C VAL A 118 -6.18 9.60 -9.96
N LEU A 119 -7.27 8.87 -9.70
CA LEU A 119 -8.31 8.61 -10.71
C LEU A 119 -9.19 9.84 -10.99
N LEU A 120 -9.43 10.68 -9.99
CA LEU A 120 -10.29 11.87 -10.11
C LEU A 120 -9.55 13.07 -10.72
N PHE A 121 -8.24 13.20 -10.47
CA PHE A 121 -7.42 14.33 -10.95
C PHE A 121 -6.51 13.95 -12.13
N ARG A 122 -6.85 12.87 -12.83
CA ARG A 122 -6.09 12.33 -13.97
C ARG A 122 -6.29 13.13 -15.25
#